data_AF-A0A7V9ZA83-F1
#
_entry.id   AF-A0A7V9ZA83-F1
#
_cell.length_a   1.000
_cell.length_b   1.000
_cell.length_c   1.000
_cell.angle_alpha   90.00
_cell.angle_beta   90.00
_cell.angle_gamma   90.00
#
_symmetry.space_group_name_H-M   'P 1'
#
loop_
_entity.id
_entity.type
_entity.pdbx_description
1 polymer ?
#
loop_
_entity_poly.entity_id
_entity_poly.type
_entity_poly.pdbx_seq_one_letter_code
_entity_poly.pdbx_strand_id
1 'polypeptide(L)'
;MKKMKFIKPRNKQALRVYWKIYGRTRYIVKYYAAYTEHTEEEIVDEFLTNILLDENFLEWIKNKRYNKRIMNRIFNSRETSIG
;
A
#
# COMPACT_ATOMS: atom_id res chain seq x y z
N MET A 1 8.00 3.59 21.46
CA MET A 1 7.74 3.87 20.03
C MET A 1 6.45 3.18 19.60
N LYS A 2 5.55 3.88 18.93
CA LYS A 2 4.28 3.29 18.42
C LYS A 2 4.61 2.50 17.14
N LYS A 3 4.38 1.18 17.14
CA LYS A 3 4.50 0.37 15.91
C LYS A 3 3.34 0.70 14.97
N MET A 4 3.59 0.64 13.65
CA MET A 4 2.54 0.78 12.63
C MET A 4 1.44 -0.26 12.87
N LYS A 5 0.17 0.16 12.82
CA LYS A 5 -0.97 -0.74 13.03
C LYS A 5 -1.48 -1.22 11.68
N PHE A 6 -1.12 -2.44 11.31
CA PHE A 6 -1.59 -3.06 10.07
C PHE A 6 -3.04 -3.54 10.18
N ILE A 7 -3.70 -3.65 9.02
CA ILE A 7 -5.11 -4.03 8.92
C ILE A 7 -5.22 -5.55 8.96
N LYS A 8 -6.01 -6.09 9.88
CA LYS A 8 -6.26 -7.53 9.95
C LYS A 8 -7.22 -7.98 8.85
N PRO A 9 -7.02 -9.17 8.26
CA PRO A 9 -7.93 -9.71 7.26
C PRO A 9 -9.34 -9.90 7.84
N ARG A 10 -10.37 -9.64 7.02
CA ARG A 10 -11.78 -9.85 7.36
C ARG A 10 -12.41 -10.74 6.29
N ASN A 11 -13.05 -11.84 6.69
CA ASN A 11 -13.78 -12.74 5.79
C ASN A 11 -15.10 -12.09 5.32
N LYS A 12 -15.01 -11.07 4.48
CA LYS A 12 -16.15 -10.51 3.75
C LYS A 12 -16.04 -10.85 2.28
N GLN A 13 -17.18 -11.12 1.64
CA GLN A 13 -17.25 -11.19 0.18
C GLN A 13 -16.72 -9.88 -0.39
N ALA A 14 -15.74 -9.98 -1.30
CA ALA A 14 -15.10 -8.83 -1.90
C ALA A 14 -16.11 -8.11 -2.81
N LEU A 15 -16.59 -6.94 -2.37
CA LEU A 15 -17.32 -6.03 -3.23
C LEU A 15 -16.33 -5.34 -4.18
N ARG A 16 -16.80 -4.94 -5.37
CA ARG A 16 -16.02 -4.15 -6.33
C ARG A 16 -15.54 -2.87 -5.64
N VAL A 17 -14.21 -2.70 -5.56
CA VAL A 17 -13.59 -1.55 -4.91
C VAL A 17 -13.55 -0.38 -5.88
N TYR A 18 -14.19 0.73 -5.53
CA TYR A 18 -13.90 2.04 -6.10
C TYR A 18 -12.92 2.74 -5.16
N TRP A 19 -11.76 3.15 -5.69
CA TRP A 19 -10.76 3.89 -4.93
C TRP A 19 -11.32 5.27 -4.59
N LYS A 20 -11.77 5.44 -3.33
CA LYS A 20 -12.26 6.71 -2.82
C LYS A 20 -11.51 7.04 -1.53
N ILE A 21 -10.70 8.09 -1.59
CA ILE A 21 -10.00 8.62 -0.43
C ILE A 21 -10.85 9.75 0.17
N TYR A 22 -11.11 9.70 1.48
CA TYR A 22 -11.86 10.73 2.18
C TYR A 22 -11.11 12.08 2.17
N GLY A 23 -11.85 13.19 2.16
CA GLY A 23 -11.29 14.54 2.13
C GLY A 23 -10.24 14.79 3.21
N ARG A 24 -10.50 14.36 4.45
CA ARG A 24 -9.55 14.45 5.56
C ARG A 24 -8.21 13.77 5.24
N THR A 25 -8.24 12.56 4.67
CA THR A 25 -7.02 11.82 4.32
C THR A 25 -6.23 12.54 3.24
N ARG A 26 -6.90 13.14 2.24
CA ARG A 26 -6.23 13.97 1.24
C ARG A 26 -5.52 15.18 1.84
N TYR A 27 -6.15 15.87 2.80
CA TYR A 27 -5.48 16.97 3.52
C TYR A 27 -4.26 16.49 4.31
N ILE A 28 -4.33 15.32 4.95
CA ILE A 28 -3.17 14.74 5.64
C ILE A 28 -2.01 14.54 4.66
N VAL A 29 -2.27 13.90 3.51
CA VAL A 29 -1.27 13.68 2.46
C VAL A 29 -0.70 15.00 1.97
N LYS A 30 -1.57 15.97 1.63
CA LYS A 30 -1.17 17.31 1.16
C LYS A 30 -0.21 18.02 2.11
N TYR A 31 -0.58 18.11 3.39
CA TYR A 31 0.26 18.82 4.37
C TYR A 31 1.53 18.04 4.71
N TYR A 32 1.48 16.71 4.68
CA TYR A 32 2.67 15.88 4.89
C TYR A 32 3.66 16.04 3.72
N ALA A 33 3.17 15.98 2.49
CA ALA A 33 3.95 16.23 1.27
C ALA A 33 4.64 17.60 1.31
N ALA A 34 3.91 18.65 1.69
CA ALA A 34 4.47 19.98 1.87
C ALA A 34 5.54 20.05 2.98
N TYR A 35 5.35 19.31 4.08
CA TYR A 35 6.30 19.26 5.19
C TYR A 35 7.58 18.51 4.83
N THR A 36 7.48 17.44 4.04
CA THR A 36 8.63 16.61 3.64
C THR A 36 9.29 17.06 2.35
N GLU A 37 8.77 18.09 1.66
CA GLU A 37 9.21 18.54 0.34
C GLU A 37 9.07 17.46 -0.76
N HIS A 38 8.01 16.66 -0.67
CA HIS A 38 7.65 15.65 -1.68
C HIS A 38 6.34 16.02 -2.37
N THR A 39 6.03 15.34 -3.47
CA THR A 39 4.71 15.38 -4.10
C THR A 39 3.70 14.52 -3.33
N GLU A 40 2.40 14.83 -3.45
CA GLU A 40 1.35 13.98 -2.87
C GLU A 40 1.41 12.55 -3.42
N GLU A 41 1.83 12.38 -4.68
CA GLU A 41 1.98 11.08 -5.34
C GLU A 41 3.09 10.25 -4.71
N GLU A 42 4.29 10.82 -4.53
CA GLU A 42 5.42 10.16 -3.86
C GLU A 42 5.04 9.74 -2.43
N ILE A 43 4.37 10.61 -1.68
CA ILE A 43 3.91 10.27 -0.33
C ILE A 43 2.94 9.09 -0.36
N VAL A 44 1.99 9.07 -1.29
CA VAL A 44 1.04 7.97 -1.39
C VAL A 44 1.76 6.68 -1.77
N ASP A 45 2.65 6.71 -2.77
CA ASP A 45 3.37 5.54 -3.23
C ASP A 45 4.27 4.96 -2.13
N GLU A 46 5.18 5.80 -1.59
CA GLU A 46 6.11 5.40 -0.54
C GLU A 46 5.35 4.90 0.70
N PHE A 47 4.33 5.63 1.15
CA PHE A 47 3.61 5.24 2.35
C PHE A 47 2.79 3.96 2.18
N LEU A 48 2.22 3.70 0.99
CA LEU A 48 1.51 2.46 0.71
C LEU A 48 2.47 1.26 0.59
N THR A 49 3.72 1.46 0.14
CA THR A 49 4.72 0.38 0.13
C THR A 49 5.03 -0.16 1.52
N ASN A 50 4.81 0.63 2.58
CA ASN A 50 4.95 0.16 3.97
C ASN A 50 4.04 -1.01 4.33
N ILE A 51 2.99 -1.32 3.54
CA ILE A 51 2.20 -2.56 3.70
C ILE A 51 3.10 -3.81 3.59
N LEU A 52 4.20 -3.73 2.83
CA LEU A 52 5.18 -4.83 2.72
C LEU A 52 5.93 -5.10 4.02
N LEU A 53 5.86 -4.21 5.01
CA LEU A 53 6.40 -4.42 6.36
C LEU A 53 5.50 -5.29 7.24
N ASP A 54 4.28 -5.64 6.81
CA ASP A 54 3.41 -6.58 7.54
C ASP A 54 3.84 -8.03 7.30
N GLU A 55 4.58 -8.60 8.25
CA GLU A 55 5.03 -9.99 8.21
C GLU A 55 3.89 -10.99 8.04
N ASN A 56 2.71 -10.73 8.62
CA ASN A 56 1.55 -11.61 8.49
C ASN A 56 0.98 -11.59 7.07
N PHE A 57 1.05 -10.43 6.41
CA PHE A 57 0.67 -10.30 5.00
C PHE A 57 1.63 -11.06 4.09
N LEU A 58 2.94 -10.92 4.31
CA LEU A 58 3.94 -11.68 3.55
C LEU A 58 3.79 -13.19 3.75
N GLU A 59 3.55 -13.63 4.99
CA GLU A 59 3.29 -15.05 5.28
C GLU A 59 2.01 -15.55 4.61
N TRP A 60 0.96 -14.74 4.60
CA TRP A 60 -0.27 -15.06 3.87
C TRP A 60 -0.03 -15.18 2.36
N ILE A 61 0.82 -14.33 1.76
CA ILE A 61 1.20 -14.44 0.34
C ILE A 61 1.95 -15.75 0.08
N LYS A 62 2.92 -16.10 0.93
CA LYS A 62 3.70 -17.35 0.77
C LYS A 62 2.82 -18.58 0.71
N ASN A 63 1.72 -18.60 1.46
CA ASN A 63 0.76 -19.70 1.49
C ASN A 63 -0.20 -19.74 0.28
N LYS A 64 -0.07 -18.83 -0.70
CA LYS A 64 -0.85 -18.86 -1.95
C LYS A 64 -0.22 -19.75 -3.01
N ARG A 65 -1.06 -20.48 -3.75
CA ARG A 65 -0.67 -21.30 -4.92
C ARG A 65 0.18 -20.54 -5.95
N TYR A 66 -0.10 -19.25 -6.17
CA TYR A 66 0.60 -18.41 -7.14
C TYR A 66 1.58 -17.41 -6.48
N ASN A 67 2.12 -17.75 -5.31
CA ASN A 67 2.98 -16.89 -4.49
C ASN A 67 4.12 -16.24 -5.30
N LYS A 68 4.87 -17.01 -6.12
CA LYS A 68 6.01 -16.51 -6.91
C LYS A 68 5.61 -15.36 -7.84
N ARG A 69 4.44 -15.47 -8.48
CA ARG A 69 3.92 -14.42 -9.39
C ARG A 69 3.51 -13.16 -8.62
N ILE A 70 2.94 -13.32 -7.42
CA ILE A 70 2.57 -12.19 -6.56
C ILE A 70 3.84 -11.48 -6.08
N MET A 71 4.79 -12.23 -5.53
CA MET A 71 6.08 -11.70 -5.05
C MET A 71 6.84 -10.96 -6.15
N ASN A 72 6.90 -11.52 -7.37
CA ASN A 72 7.55 -10.84 -8.50
C ASN A 72 6.89 -9.49 -8.82
N ARG A 73 5.55 -9.42 -8.81
CA ARG A 73 4.83 -8.18 -9.13
C ARG A 73 4.99 -7.09 -8.06
N ILE A 74 5.08 -7.45 -6.79
CA ILE A 74 5.14 -6.46 -5.70
C ILE A 74 6.58 -6.04 -5.35
N PHE A 75 7.60 -6.82 -5.74
CA PHE A 75 9.00 -6.51 -5.45
C PHE A 75 9.83 -6.08 -6.68
N ASN A 76 9.42 -6.43 -7.92
CA ASN A 76 10.24 -6.19 -9.11
C ASN A 76 9.61 -5.21 -10.12
N SER A 77 8.53 -4.51 -9.80
CA SER A 77 7.90 -3.55 -10.71
C SER A 77 8.48 -2.14 -10.55
N ARG A 78 9.65 -1.88 -11.15
CA ARG A 78 10.13 -0.50 -11.43
C ARG A 78 10.25 -0.19 -12.93
N GLU A 79 9.49 -0.87 -13.78
CA GLU A 79 9.38 -0.52 -15.19
C GLU A 79 7.92 -0.54 -15.63
N THR A 80 7.24 0.59 -15.46
CA THR A 80 6.19 1.09 -16.38
C THR A 80 5.81 2.52 -15.98
N SER A 81 6.75 3.46 -16.16
CA SER A 81 6.34 4.82 -16.47
C SER A 81 5.99 4.84 -17.96
N ILE A 82 4.72 4.61 -18.28
CA ILE A 82 4.16 5.04 -19.55
C ILE A 82 3.38 6.32 -19.23
N GLY A 83 3.92 7.43 -19.71
CA GLY A 83 3.38 8.78 -19.56
C GLY A 83 4.37 9.77 -20.13
#